data_AF-A0A959P4Z6-F1
#
_entry.id   AF-A0A959P4Z6-F1
#
_cell.length_a   1.000
_cell.length_b   1.000
_cell.length_c   1.000
_cell.angle_alpha   90.00
_cell.angle_beta   90.00
_cell.angle_gamma   90.00
#
_symmetry.space_group_name_H-M   'P 1'
#
loop_
_entity.id
_entity.type
_entity.pdbx_description
1 polymer ?
#
loop_
_entity_poly.entity_id
_entity_poly.type
_entity_poly.pdbx_seq_one_letter_code
_entity_poly.pdbx_strand_id
1 'polypeptide(L)' 'FSAPDDEWIYSIILSFGEYVEVLEPEHIRSIIKEKAEKIFSNYKHDIMVSQP' A
#
# COMPACT_ATOMS: atom_id res chain seq x y z
N PHE A 1 -1.96 24.49 -7.36
CA PHE A 1 -3.01 23.86 -6.55
C PHE A 1 -2.31 22.82 -5.69
N SER A 2 -1.78 23.23 -4.54
CA SER A 2 -1.13 22.34 -3.57
C SER A 2 -2.22 21.93 -2.59
N ALA A 3 -2.98 20.90 -2.94
CA ALA A 3 -4.00 20.37 -2.04
C ALA A 3 -3.28 19.68 -0.86
N PRO A 4 -3.60 20.05 0.39
CA PRO A 4 -3.18 19.28 1.54
C PRO A 4 -3.96 17.96 1.52
N ASP A 5 -3.30 16.89 1.94
CA ASP A 5 -3.84 15.56 2.20
C ASP A 5 -4.01 14.63 0.98
N ASP A 6 -2.92 14.26 0.32
CA ASP A 6 -2.89 13.09 -0.59
C ASP A 6 -2.84 11.75 0.18
N GLU A 7 -2.65 11.75 1.51
CA GLU A 7 -2.53 10.50 2.28
C GLU A 7 -3.85 9.75 2.47
N TRP A 8 -4.99 10.46 2.54
CA TRP A 8 -6.29 9.81 2.75
C TRP A 8 -6.67 8.92 1.56
N ILE A 9 -6.36 9.34 0.33
CA ILE A 9 -6.69 8.57 -0.87
C ILE A 9 -5.89 7.26 -0.91
N TYR A 10 -4.65 7.25 -0.44
CA TYR A 10 -3.87 6.02 -0.34
C TYR A 10 -4.46 5.05 0.66
N SER A 11 -4.93 5.55 1.81
CA SER A 11 -5.60 4.73 2.83
C SER A 11 -6.90 4.14 2.28
N ILE A 12 -7.68 4.92 1.54
CA ILE A 12 -8.91 4.44 0.90
C ILE A 12 -8.61 3.36 -0.15
N ILE A 13 -7.65 3.59 -1.06
CA ILE A 13 -7.28 2.59 -2.07
C ILE A 13 -6.83 1.28 -1.40
N LEU A 14 -5.93 1.37 -0.41
CA LEU A 14 -5.42 0.20 0.31
C LEU A 14 -6.51 -0.55 1.09
N SER A 15 -7.57 0.14 1.54
CA SER A 15 -8.69 -0.49 2.25
C SER A 15 -9.45 -1.51 1.41
N PHE A 16 -9.38 -1.41 0.08
CA PHE A 16 -9.96 -2.39 -0.83
C PHE A 16 -9.08 -3.63 -1.02
N GLY A 17 -7.85 -3.64 -0.49
CA GLY A 17 -6.94 -4.78 -0.63
C GLY A 17 -6.69 -5.16 -2.09
N GLU A 18 -6.82 -6.46 -2.39
CA GLU A 18 -6.57 -7.04 -3.71
C GLU A 18 -7.69 -6.83 -4.74
N TYR A 19 -8.81 -6.22 -4.36
CA TYR A 19 -9.97 -6.06 -5.24
C TYR A 19 -9.87 -4.90 -6.24
N VAL A 20 -8.85 -4.05 -6.11
CA VAL A 20 -8.65 -2.88 -6.97
C VAL A 20 -7.19 -2.72 -7.38
N GLU A 21 -6.96 -2.11 -8.53
CA GLU A 21 -5.64 -1.74 -9.03
C GLU A 21 -5.67 -0.29 -9.52
N VAL A 22 -4.67 0.50 -9.14
CA VAL A 22 -4.51 1.86 -9.67
C VAL A 22 -3.91 1.77 -11.07
N LEU A 23 -4.68 2.12 -12.10
CA LEU A 23 -4.18 2.16 -13.48
C LEU A 23 -3.41 3.46 -13.75
N GLU A 24 -3.97 4.60 -13.34
CA GLU A 24 -3.37 5.93 -13.47
C GLU A 24 -3.81 6.82 -12.29
N PRO A 25 -3.07 7.89 -11.96
CA PRO A 25 -1.76 8.25 -12.51
C PRO A 25 -0.61 7.42 -11.91
N GLU A 26 0.50 7.32 -12.66
CA GLU A 26 1.65 6.45 -12.34
C GLU A 26 2.27 6.72 -10.95
N HIS A 27 2.29 7.98 -10.51
CA HIS A 27 2.83 8.33 -9.19
C HIS A 27 1.99 7.73 -8.05
N ILE A 28 0.66 7.65 -8.18
CA ILE A 28 -0.21 7.02 -7.19
C ILE A 28 0.00 5.51 -7.20
N ARG A 29 0.07 4.89 -8.39
CA ARG A 29 0.40 3.46 -8.53
C ARG A 29 1.70 3.11 -7.82
N SER A 30 2.74 3.92 -8.00
CA SER A 30 4.04 3.73 -7.33
C SER A 30 3.94 3.79 -5.80
N ILE A 31 3.18 4.75 -5.26
CA ILE A 31 2.99 4.91 -3.81
C ILE A 31 2.21 3.73 -3.21
N ILE A 32 1.13 3.29 -3.87
CA ILE A 32 0.33 2.15 -3.41
C ILE A 32 1.17 0.87 -3.40
N LYS A 33 1.97 0.66 -4.45
CA LYS A 33 2.90 -0.47 -4.54
C LYS A 33 3.90 -0.48 -3.37
N GLU A 34 4.57 0.64 -3.11
CA GLU A 34 5.54 0.74 -2.01
C GLU A 34 4.90 0.46 -0.64
N LYS A 35 3.70 1.00 -0.39
CA LYS A 35 2.96 0.75 0.86
C LYS A 35 2.55 -0.72 0.99
N ALA A 36 2.07 -1.34 -0.09
CA ALA A 36 1.71 -2.76 -0.10
C ALA A 36 2.93 -3.66 0.18
N GLU A 37 4.10 -3.35 -0.39
CA GLU A 37 5.35 -4.06 -0.12
C GLU A 37 5.78 -3.95 1.36
N LYS A 38 5.60 -2.78 1.98
CA LYS A 38 5.84 -2.58 3.42
C LYS A 38 4.88 -3.39 4.27
N ILE A 39 3.58 -3.38 3.94
CA ILE A 39 2.56 -4.20 4.63
C ILE A 39 2.94 -5.68 4.55
N PHE A 40 3.25 -6.18 3.36
CA PHE A 40 3.69 -7.56 3.16
C PHE A 40 4.94 -7.89 3.99
N SER A 41 5.92 -6.98 4.02
CA SER A 41 7.16 -7.17 4.75
C SER A 41 6.96 -7.31 6.26
N ASN A 42 6.00 -6.58 6.84
CA ASN A 42 5.67 -6.70 8.27
C ASN A 42 5.25 -8.14 8.61
N TYR A 43 4.32 -8.71 7.85
CA TYR A 43 3.83 -10.07 8.08
C TYR A 43 4.83 -11.15 7.64
N LYS A 44 5.66 -10.87 6.65
CA LYS A 44 6.74 -11.78 6.24
C LYS A 44 7.74 -12.01 7.37
N HIS A 45 8.06 -10.97 8.15
CA HIS A 45 8.95 -11.10 9.30
C HIS A 45 8.34 -12.00 10.38
N ASP A 46 7.05 -11.84 10.65
CA ASP A 46 6.34 -12.65 11.64
C ASP A 46 6.35 -14.14 11.28
N ILE A 47 6.20 -14.49 9.99
CA ILE A 47 6.29 -15.88 9.50
C ILE A 47 7.70 -16.46 9.70
N MET A 48 8.76 -15.63 9.59
CA MET A 48 10.14 -16.09 9.79
C MET A 48 10.51 -16.29 11.26
N VAL A 49 9.89 -15.55 12.18
CA VAL A 49 10.13 -15.66 13.64
C VAL A 49 9.28 -16.76 14.28
N SER A 50 8.23 -17.22 13.60
CA SER A 50 7.30 -18.24 14.10
C SER A 50 7.53 -19.66 13.56
N GLN A 51 8.59 -19.90 12.77
CA GLN A 51 9.05 -21.26 12.49
C GLN A 51 10.04 -21.74 13.58
N PRO A 52 9.79 -22.89 14.24
CA PRO A 52 10.70 -23.49 15.23
C PRO A 52 11.97 -24.07 14.61
#